data_AF-A0A9P5SJR6-F1
#
_entry.id   AF-A0A9P5SJR6-F1
#
_cell.length_a   1.000
_cell.length_b   1.000
_cell.length_c   1.000
_cell.angle_alpha   90.00
_cell.angle_beta   90.00
_cell.angle_gamma   90.00
#
_symmetry.space_group_name_H-M   'P 1'
#
loop_
_entity.id
_entity.type
_entity.pdbx_description
1 polymer ?
#
loop_
_entity_poly.entity_id
_entity_poly.type
_entity_poly.pdbx_seq_one_letter_code
_entity_poly.pdbx_strand_id
1 'polypeptide(L)'
;MGQLSAWTAGLILAAEVGAVFIILTTAHDPLTVNVGYSILAGITTWYAVPALSEIFVKAGLKGMDLSKKTKHIIPESMGMVAGLIYLVTLFLFIPFPFMKWFTAPVEGDPQELKLLTFPNLKLAEILSALLSIQSMVFLGFADDVLDIRWRFKMPLPAIAAIPLLMVYWVNIGETHIMVPIPLRPLIGQLIDLGPLYYVYMGMVAIFCTHSINIMAGINGVEVGQSLVIACSIAVNDMLFLQSPSSGPKAIEAHLFSLYFILPFIGVSWGLLVHNWYPSKVFIGDTYCYFAGMTFAVVGILAHYSKTLLLFFIPQIFNFLLSAPQLFRLVPCPRHRVPRYNRGTNLMEPSRVILVDQEEYDEDMSSKLAAHKTHHHHHTHHHTHYHTHGHAHHHGQGTLGRSASSVSLHSVDTPSSTGSDHPISNGSPVAPPSPLLSSLSIPSKSQFTPLDHPHLGKAGWVCVKILELVGLTEVTYDHKTGQRPIAMTNLTILNAILLRTGPLNERNLTISVMVIQVLCSLLAFFIRYGLVAYVYDVVS
;
A
#
# COMPACT_ATOMS: atom_id res chain seq x y z
N MET A 1 24.07 -8.65 7.92
CA MET A 1 23.55 -7.70 8.92
C MET A 1 24.21 -8.06 10.24
N GLY A 2 24.82 -7.11 10.94
CA GLY A 2 25.59 -7.41 12.15
C GLY A 2 24.68 -7.95 13.25
N GLN A 3 24.99 -9.14 13.77
CA GLN A 3 24.32 -9.65 14.96
C GLN A 3 24.50 -8.62 16.08
N LEU A 4 23.39 -8.18 16.70
CA LEU A 4 23.47 -7.45 17.96
C LEU A 4 24.23 -8.35 18.94
N SER A 5 25.34 -7.86 19.47
CA SER A 5 26.02 -8.58 20.54
C SER A 5 25.06 -8.71 21.74
N ALA A 6 25.18 -9.80 22.49
CA ALA A 6 24.41 -9.98 23.73
C ALA A 6 24.58 -8.79 24.69
N TRP A 7 25.75 -8.15 24.68
CA TRP A 7 26.05 -6.93 25.41
C TRP A 7 25.21 -5.74 24.96
N THR A 8 25.11 -5.48 23.65
CA THR A 8 24.25 -4.41 23.12
C THR A 8 22.78 -4.65 23.43
N ALA A 9 22.30 -5.89 23.35
CA ALA A 9 20.93 -6.23 23.72
C ALA A 9 20.67 -6.02 25.22
N GLY A 10 21.61 -6.41 26.08
CA GLY A 10 21.51 -6.19 27.53
C GLY A 10 21.52 -4.71 27.92
N LEU A 11 22.34 -3.88 27.26
CA LEU A 11 22.38 -2.44 27.50
C LEU A 11 21.08 -1.75 27.07
N ILE A 12 20.50 -2.16 25.94
CA ILE A 12 19.20 -1.66 25.49
C ILE A 12 18.15 -2.03 26.54
N LEU A 13 18.04 -3.31 26.91
CA LEU A 13 17.06 -3.76 27.92
C LEU A 13 17.20 -2.99 29.24
N ALA A 14 18.43 -2.78 29.72
CA ALA A 14 18.67 -2.00 30.94
C ALA A 14 18.22 -0.53 30.80
N ALA A 15 18.46 0.08 29.63
CA ALA A 15 18.00 1.43 29.33
C ALA A 15 16.47 1.50 29.23
N GLU A 16 15.81 0.48 28.66
CA GLU A 16 14.35 0.39 28.58
C GLU A 16 13.72 0.26 29.98
N VAL A 17 14.28 -0.61 30.83
CA VAL A 17 13.85 -0.76 32.23
C VAL A 17 14.06 0.53 33.01
N GLY A 18 15.20 1.21 32.82
CA GLY A 18 15.47 2.51 33.42
C GLY A 18 14.48 3.59 32.96
N ALA A 19 14.17 3.64 31.67
CA ALA A 19 13.18 4.56 31.12
C ALA A 19 11.78 4.30 31.70
N VAL A 20 11.35 3.04 31.79
CA VAL A 20 10.08 2.66 32.42
C VAL A 20 10.04 3.08 33.89
N PHE A 21 11.13 2.87 34.63
CA PHE A 21 11.23 3.31 36.03
C PHE A 21 11.12 4.83 36.17
N ILE A 22 11.80 5.61 35.31
CA ILE A 22 11.68 7.07 35.29
C ILE A 22 10.24 7.48 34.98
N ILE A 23 9.65 6.92 33.93
CA ILE A 23 8.27 7.21 33.53
C ILE A 23 7.30 6.95 34.69
N LEU A 24 7.44 5.82 35.38
CA LEU A 24 6.62 5.44 36.54
C LEU A 24 6.79 6.39 37.73
N THR A 25 7.96 7.00 37.90
CA THR A 25 8.29 7.82 39.07
C THR A 25 8.11 9.32 38.85
N THR A 26 8.15 9.79 37.60
CA THR A 26 8.11 11.23 37.28
C THR A 26 6.82 11.69 36.60
N ALA A 27 6.04 10.80 36.00
CA ALA A 27 4.84 11.19 35.25
C ALA A 27 3.61 11.27 36.16
N HIS A 28 2.91 12.40 36.12
CA HIS A 28 1.71 12.65 36.91
C HIS A 28 0.41 12.46 36.12
N ASP A 29 0.49 12.27 34.80
CA ASP A 29 -0.66 12.05 33.93
C ASP A 29 -0.43 10.89 32.94
N PRO A 30 -1.49 10.17 32.52
CA PRO A 30 -1.34 9.00 31.66
C PRO A 30 -0.86 9.34 30.23
N LEU A 31 -1.11 10.55 29.73
CA LEU A 31 -0.71 10.91 28.37
C LEU A 31 0.82 11.08 28.28
N THR A 32 1.44 11.72 29.27
CA THR A 32 2.90 11.83 29.37
C THR A 32 3.56 10.46 29.47
N VAL A 33 3.00 9.56 30.27
CA VAL A 33 3.45 8.16 30.33
C VAL A 33 3.38 7.51 28.95
N ASN A 34 2.25 7.66 28.26
CA ASN A 34 2.05 7.06 26.95
C ASN A 34 3.06 7.56 25.92
N VAL A 35 3.40 8.86 25.93
CA VAL A 35 4.45 9.42 25.05
C VAL A 35 5.79 8.72 25.30
N GLY A 36 6.16 8.52 26.57
CA GLY A 36 7.37 7.78 26.94
C GLY A 36 7.36 6.34 26.43
N TYR A 37 6.27 5.61 26.66
CA TYR A 37 6.07 4.24 26.15
C TYR A 37 6.10 4.18 24.61
N SER A 38 5.56 5.19 23.93
CA SER A 38 5.53 5.27 22.47
C SER A 38 6.93 5.43 21.87
N ILE A 39 7.75 6.30 22.47
CA ILE A 39 9.15 6.49 22.07
C ILE A 39 9.93 5.19 22.30
N LEU A 40 9.75 4.58 23.47
CA LEU A 40 10.39 3.33 23.83
C LEU A 40 10.04 2.23 22.82
N ALA A 41 8.74 2.02 22.55
CA ALA A 41 8.24 1.05 21.59
C ALA A 41 8.83 1.24 20.18
N GLY A 42 9.02 2.49 19.75
CA GLY A 42 9.66 2.79 18.46
C GLY A 42 11.14 2.41 18.44
N ILE A 43 11.88 2.68 19.51
CA ILE A 43 13.29 2.27 19.67
C ILE A 43 13.38 0.74 19.70
N THR A 44 12.55 0.08 20.50
CA THR A 44 12.49 -1.39 20.59
C THR A 44 12.21 -1.99 19.21
N THR A 45 11.25 -1.43 18.47
CA THR A 45 10.91 -1.92 17.12
C THR A 45 12.09 -1.73 16.15
N TRP A 46 12.76 -0.58 16.20
CA TRP A 46 13.92 -0.30 15.37
C TRP A 46 15.07 -1.31 15.61
N TYR A 47 15.28 -1.77 16.84
CA TYR A 47 16.28 -2.80 17.14
C TYR A 47 15.80 -4.23 16.86
N ALA A 48 14.56 -4.55 17.22
CA ALA A 48 14.01 -5.90 17.13
C ALA A 48 13.85 -6.39 15.69
N VAL A 49 13.42 -5.51 14.78
CA VAL A 49 13.19 -5.85 13.37
C VAL A 49 14.42 -6.50 12.71
N PRO A 50 15.61 -5.88 12.68
CA PRO A 50 16.80 -6.52 12.10
C PRO A 50 17.27 -7.73 12.91
N ALA A 51 17.14 -7.72 14.24
CA ALA A 51 17.58 -8.82 15.09
C ALA A 51 16.78 -10.11 14.85
N LEU A 52 15.48 -9.99 14.56
CA LEU A 52 14.59 -11.13 14.33
C LEU A 52 14.49 -11.54 12.85
N SER A 53 15.01 -10.73 11.92
CA SER A 53 14.91 -10.96 10.48
C SER A 53 15.38 -12.35 10.03
N GLU A 54 16.50 -12.86 10.58
CA GLU A 54 17.01 -14.19 10.23
C GLU A 54 16.07 -15.32 10.64
N ILE A 55 15.32 -15.15 11.73
CA ILE A 55 14.37 -16.15 12.22
C ILE A 55 13.22 -16.30 11.22
N PHE A 56 12.68 -15.19 10.73
CA PHE A 56 11.63 -15.17 9.71
C PHE A 56 12.11 -15.81 8.40
N VAL A 57 13.33 -15.48 7.96
CA VAL A 57 13.92 -16.10 6.76
C VAL A 57 14.10 -17.62 6.94
N LYS A 58 14.55 -18.08 8.11
CA LYS A 58 14.70 -19.51 8.44
C LYS A 58 13.35 -20.23 8.51
N ALA A 59 12.31 -19.54 8.97
CA ALA A 59 10.93 -20.04 9.00
C ALA A 59 10.25 -20.05 7.61
N GLY A 60 10.92 -19.55 6.57
CA GLY A 60 10.39 -19.50 5.20
C GLY A 60 9.58 -18.24 4.87
N LEU A 61 9.43 -17.31 5.82
CA LEU A 61 8.76 -16.02 5.63
C LEU A 61 9.73 -15.03 4.98
N LYS A 62 9.80 -15.07 3.65
CA LYS A 62 10.74 -14.28 2.86
C LYS A 62 10.23 -14.02 1.45
N GLY A 63 10.51 -12.82 0.95
CA GLY A 63 10.18 -12.37 -0.40
C GLY A 63 11.40 -11.91 -1.19
N MET A 64 11.20 -11.69 -2.49
CA MET A 64 12.17 -11.00 -3.35
C MET A 64 11.61 -9.67 -3.78
N ASP A 65 12.42 -8.61 -3.74
CA ASP A 65 12.03 -7.32 -4.30
C ASP A 65 12.02 -7.39 -5.84
N LEU A 66 10.82 -7.40 -6.41
CA LEU A 66 10.60 -7.47 -7.86
C LEU A 66 10.96 -6.15 -8.57
N SER A 67 11.10 -5.06 -7.81
CA SER A 67 11.32 -3.70 -8.30
C SER A 67 12.80 -3.30 -8.32
N LYS A 68 13.73 -4.28 -8.25
CA LYS A 68 15.18 -4.07 -8.27
C LYS A 68 15.89 -4.90 -9.33
N LYS A 69 17.07 -4.42 -9.76
CA LYS A 69 18.02 -5.19 -10.59
C LYS A 69 18.56 -6.40 -9.84
N THR A 70 18.99 -6.19 -8.60
CA THR A 70 19.56 -7.22 -7.73
C THR A 70 18.44 -7.89 -6.92
N LYS A 71 18.30 -9.20 -7.11
CA LYS A 71 17.34 -10.00 -6.36
C LYS A 71 17.98 -10.50 -5.08
N HIS A 72 17.69 -9.82 -3.98
CA HIS A 72 18.06 -10.28 -2.64
C HIS A 72 16.81 -10.81 -1.92
N ILE A 73 17.02 -11.78 -1.04
CA ILE A 73 15.99 -12.30 -0.15
C ILE A 73 15.79 -11.28 0.97
N ILE A 74 14.54 -10.91 1.21
CA ILE A 74 14.12 -9.96 2.23
C ILE A 74 13.16 -10.70 3.20
N PRO A 75 13.33 -10.59 4.52
CA PRO A 75 12.37 -11.16 5.49
C PRO A 75 10.97 -10.55 5.29
N GLU A 76 9.94 -11.37 5.40
CA GLU A 76 8.54 -10.97 5.25
C GLU A 76 7.79 -11.03 6.58
N SER A 77 6.58 -10.44 6.62
CA SER A 77 5.74 -10.39 7.83
C SER A 77 6.35 -9.67 9.04
N MET A 78 7.28 -8.73 8.83
CA MET A 78 7.89 -7.96 9.92
C MET A 78 6.92 -7.00 10.61
N GLY A 79 5.73 -6.79 10.03
CA GLY A 79 4.58 -6.20 10.71
C GLY A 79 4.20 -6.92 12.01
N MET A 80 4.44 -8.23 12.09
CA MET A 80 4.20 -9.02 13.31
C MET A 80 5.05 -8.54 14.49
N VAL A 81 6.33 -8.22 14.24
CA VAL A 81 7.24 -7.71 15.29
C VAL A 81 6.74 -6.38 15.83
N ALA A 82 6.38 -5.45 14.94
CA ALA A 82 5.83 -4.15 15.33
C ALA A 82 4.49 -4.30 16.08
N GLY A 83 3.60 -5.18 15.60
CA GLY A 83 2.31 -5.46 16.24
C GLY A 83 2.44 -6.07 17.63
N LEU A 84 3.39 -6.99 17.85
CA LEU A 84 3.66 -7.57 19.17
C LEU A 84 4.21 -6.53 20.15
N ILE A 85 5.18 -5.72 19.71
CA ILE A 85 5.74 -4.66 20.56
C ILE A 85 4.65 -3.65 20.94
N TYR A 86 3.78 -3.30 19.99
CA TYR A 86 2.62 -2.45 20.24
C TYR A 86 1.67 -3.04 21.31
N LEU A 87 1.31 -4.33 21.19
CA LEU A 87 0.44 -4.99 22.16
C LEU A 87 1.07 -5.04 23.55
N VAL A 88 2.35 -5.42 23.66
CA VAL A 88 3.09 -5.42 24.92
C VAL A 88 3.13 -4.02 25.54
N THR A 89 3.41 -3.01 24.72
CA THR A 89 3.43 -1.59 25.15
C THR A 89 2.07 -1.20 25.75
N LEU A 90 0.97 -1.52 25.07
CA LEU A 90 -0.35 -1.20 25.57
C LEU A 90 -0.76 -2.02 26.80
N PHE A 91 -0.37 -3.29 26.90
CA PHE A 91 -0.62 -4.09 28.11
C PHE A 91 0.05 -3.50 29.34
N LEU A 92 1.29 -3.05 29.18
CA LEU A 92 2.00 -2.33 30.24
C LEU A 92 1.36 -0.97 30.53
N PHE A 93 0.75 -0.34 29.53
CA PHE A 93 0.08 0.95 29.67
C PHE A 93 -1.31 0.87 30.35
N ILE A 94 -1.98 -0.29 30.38
CA ILE A 94 -3.36 -0.45 30.92
C ILE A 94 -3.58 0.21 32.29
N PRO A 95 -2.68 0.07 33.31
CA PRO A 95 -2.93 0.64 34.63
C PRO A 95 -2.95 2.17 34.66
N PHE A 96 -2.30 2.82 33.68
CA PHE A 96 -2.01 4.25 33.75
C PHE A 96 -3.24 5.15 33.62
N PRO A 97 -4.17 4.92 32.67
CA PRO A 97 -5.46 5.61 32.63
C PRO A 97 -6.27 5.51 33.93
N PHE A 98 -5.95 4.55 34.81
CA PHE A 98 -6.62 4.31 36.09
C PHE A 98 -5.77 4.66 37.32
N MET A 99 -4.62 5.33 37.18
CA MET A 99 -3.71 5.61 38.32
C MET A 99 -4.40 6.29 39.50
N LYS A 100 -5.35 7.20 39.23
CA LYS A 100 -6.10 7.91 40.29
C LYS A 100 -6.82 6.95 41.24
N TRP A 101 -7.25 5.78 40.78
CA TRP A 101 -7.91 4.76 41.61
C TRP A 101 -6.92 3.86 42.37
N PHE A 102 -5.64 3.84 41.98
CA PHE A 102 -4.60 3.05 42.64
C PHE A 102 -3.71 3.87 43.58
N THR A 103 -3.61 5.19 43.35
CA THR A 103 -2.68 6.10 44.04
C THR A 103 -3.37 7.14 44.91
N ALA A 104 -4.72 7.15 44.97
CA ALA A 104 -5.45 8.05 45.83
C ALA A 104 -4.98 7.92 47.30
N PRO A 105 -4.51 9.01 47.94
CA PRO A 105 -4.09 8.97 49.33
C PRO A 105 -5.23 8.51 50.23
N VAL A 106 -4.92 7.65 51.20
CA VAL A 106 -5.83 7.29 52.30
C VAL A 106 -6.14 8.49 53.21
N GLU A 107 -5.50 9.65 52.98
CA GLU A 107 -5.62 10.88 53.78
C GLU A 107 -6.73 11.85 53.33
N GLY A 108 -7.57 11.46 52.35
CA GLY A 108 -8.84 12.14 52.06
C GLY A 108 -9.98 11.61 52.94
N ASP A 109 -11.09 12.36 53.02
CA ASP A 109 -12.30 11.93 53.73
C ASP A 109 -12.65 10.48 53.32
N PRO A 110 -12.70 9.51 54.26
CA PRO A 110 -13.03 8.11 53.97
C PRO A 110 -14.36 7.93 53.21
N GLN A 111 -15.23 8.95 53.20
CA GLN A 111 -16.43 9.00 52.35
C GLN A 111 -16.14 9.25 50.86
N GLU A 112 -15.18 10.11 50.49
CA GLU A 112 -14.82 10.36 49.08
C GLU A 112 -14.16 9.13 48.43
N LEU A 113 -13.32 8.41 49.18
CA LEU A 113 -12.63 7.21 48.70
C LEU A 113 -13.58 6.01 48.51
N LYS A 114 -14.64 5.92 49.33
CA LYS A 114 -15.71 4.91 49.19
C LYS A 114 -16.70 5.22 48.06
N LEU A 115 -16.73 6.46 47.55
CA LEU A 115 -17.62 6.89 46.46
C LEU A 115 -17.01 6.66 45.06
N LEU A 116 -15.69 6.49 44.93
CA LEU A 116 -15.02 6.21 43.66
C LEU A 116 -15.22 4.73 43.24
N THR A 117 -16.34 4.44 42.60
CA THR A 117 -16.54 3.17 41.91
C THR A 117 -15.52 3.05 40.78
N PHE A 118 -14.80 1.91 40.72
CA PHE A 118 -13.81 1.68 39.66
C PHE A 118 -14.50 1.71 38.27
N PRO A 119 -13.92 2.42 37.27
CA PRO A 119 -14.54 2.63 35.96
C PRO A 119 -14.41 1.38 35.07
N ASN A 120 -15.15 0.32 35.41
CA ASN A 120 -15.11 -0.97 34.72
C ASN A 120 -15.43 -0.87 33.22
N LEU A 121 -16.33 0.04 32.83
CA LEU A 121 -16.71 0.22 31.42
C LEU A 121 -15.56 0.76 30.57
N LYS A 122 -14.79 1.71 31.11
CA LYS A 122 -13.59 2.24 30.45
C LYS A 122 -12.49 1.18 30.33
N LEU A 123 -12.34 0.32 31.35
CA LEU A 123 -11.45 -0.83 31.24
C LEU A 123 -11.93 -1.81 30.16
N ALA A 124 -13.23 -2.07 30.06
CA ALA A 124 -13.80 -2.92 29.03
C ALA A 124 -13.58 -2.36 27.61
N GLU A 125 -13.65 -1.04 27.42
CA GLU A 125 -13.30 -0.38 26.15
C GLU A 125 -11.85 -0.64 25.76
N ILE A 126 -10.90 -0.42 26.68
CA ILE A 126 -9.47 -0.67 26.43
C ILE A 126 -9.22 -2.14 26.12
N LEU A 127 -9.80 -3.06 26.90
CA LEU A 127 -9.59 -4.50 26.72
C LEU A 127 -10.24 -5.03 25.43
N SER A 128 -11.43 -4.55 25.06
CA SER A 128 -12.09 -4.95 23.80
C SER A 128 -11.37 -4.41 22.57
N ALA A 129 -10.91 -3.16 22.62
CA ALA A 129 -10.03 -2.56 21.62
C ALA A 129 -8.76 -3.40 21.41
N LEU A 130 -8.07 -3.75 22.51
CA LEU A 130 -6.88 -4.59 22.47
C LEU A 130 -7.16 -5.99 21.92
N LEU A 131 -8.28 -6.61 22.33
CA LEU A 131 -8.66 -7.93 21.86
C LEU A 131 -8.93 -7.94 20.34
N SER A 132 -9.58 -6.89 19.82
CA SER A 132 -9.81 -6.72 18.38
C SER A 132 -8.51 -6.51 17.61
N ILE A 133 -7.61 -5.64 18.10
CA ILE A 133 -6.30 -5.41 17.47
C ILE A 133 -5.44 -6.67 17.51
N GLN A 134 -5.34 -7.33 18.66
CA GLN A 134 -4.59 -8.58 18.84
C GLN A 134 -5.10 -9.66 17.88
N SER A 135 -6.43 -9.80 17.76
CA SER A 135 -7.04 -10.74 16.84
C SER A 135 -6.65 -10.44 15.39
N MET A 136 -6.55 -9.17 14.99
CA MET A 136 -6.12 -8.80 13.63
C MET A 136 -4.62 -8.91 13.39
N VAL A 137 -3.78 -8.67 14.39
CA VAL A 137 -2.34 -8.98 14.31
C VAL A 137 -2.16 -10.49 14.10
N PHE A 138 -2.85 -11.31 14.88
CA PHE A 138 -2.81 -12.77 14.74
C PHE A 138 -3.35 -13.24 13.37
N LEU A 139 -4.53 -12.77 12.96
CA LEU A 139 -5.16 -13.19 11.72
C LEU A 139 -4.39 -12.71 10.48
N GLY A 140 -3.78 -11.53 10.54
CA GLY A 140 -2.90 -11.04 9.47
C GLY A 140 -1.63 -11.87 9.35
N PHE A 141 -1.05 -12.29 10.47
CA PHE A 141 0.08 -13.23 10.45
C PHE A 141 -0.31 -14.62 9.97
N ALA A 142 -1.49 -15.11 10.38
CA ALA A 142 -2.03 -16.37 9.88
C ALA A 142 -2.26 -16.31 8.36
N ASP A 143 -2.71 -15.16 7.84
CA ASP A 143 -2.89 -14.94 6.41
C ASP A 143 -1.57 -14.92 5.64
N ASP A 144 -0.55 -14.24 6.16
CA ASP A 144 0.81 -14.27 5.59
C ASP A 144 1.38 -15.71 5.52
N VAL A 145 1.09 -16.55 6.52
CA VAL A 145 1.58 -17.93 6.60
C VAL A 145 0.76 -18.88 5.72
N LEU A 146 -0.55 -18.70 5.67
CA LEU A 146 -1.48 -19.67 5.08
C LEU A 146 -1.98 -19.28 3.68
N ASP A 147 -1.70 -18.06 3.19
CA ASP A 147 -2.23 -17.48 1.94
C ASP A 147 -3.75 -17.68 1.84
N ILE A 148 -4.50 -17.11 2.80
CA ILE A 148 -5.93 -17.37 2.95
C ILE A 148 -6.68 -16.82 1.72
N ARG A 149 -7.57 -17.64 1.16
CA ARG A 149 -8.39 -17.22 0.01
C ARG A 149 -9.23 -15.99 0.35
N TRP A 150 -9.27 -15.03 -0.59
CA TRP A 150 -9.94 -13.73 -0.43
C TRP A 150 -11.35 -13.78 0.20
N ARG A 151 -12.18 -14.76 -0.17
CA ARG A 151 -13.56 -14.91 0.34
C ARG A 151 -13.65 -15.15 1.85
N PHE A 152 -12.64 -15.81 2.42
CA PHE A 152 -12.56 -16.06 3.87
C PHE A 152 -11.81 -14.94 4.57
N LYS A 153 -10.88 -14.31 3.86
CA LYS A 153 -10.07 -13.18 4.31
C LYS A 153 -10.91 -11.90 4.52
N MET A 154 -11.83 -11.59 3.59
CA MET A 154 -12.68 -10.39 3.61
C MET A 154 -13.50 -10.18 4.91
N PRO A 155 -14.17 -11.20 5.49
CA PRO A 155 -14.95 -11.01 6.72
C PRO A 155 -14.13 -11.01 8.02
N LEU A 156 -12.84 -11.40 8.00
CA LEU A 156 -12.02 -11.52 9.22
C LEU A 156 -11.99 -10.23 10.07
N PRO A 157 -11.83 -9.02 9.49
CA PRO A 157 -11.85 -7.80 10.28
C PRO A 157 -13.17 -7.55 11.01
N ALA A 158 -14.31 -7.87 10.40
CA ALA A 158 -15.61 -7.71 11.07
C ALA A 158 -15.77 -8.72 12.22
N ILE A 159 -15.29 -9.96 12.05
CA ILE A 159 -15.30 -10.97 13.11
C ILE A 159 -14.39 -10.54 14.28
N ALA A 160 -13.19 -10.05 13.98
CA ALA A 160 -12.26 -9.56 15.00
C ALA A 160 -12.78 -8.31 15.73
N ALA A 161 -13.67 -7.52 15.11
CA ALA A 161 -14.30 -6.37 15.73
C ALA A 161 -15.48 -6.73 16.66
N ILE A 162 -15.94 -7.99 16.72
CA ILE A 162 -17.09 -8.37 17.56
C ILE A 162 -16.94 -7.93 19.03
N PRO A 163 -15.79 -8.12 19.72
CA PRO A 163 -15.62 -7.65 21.09
C PRO A 163 -15.82 -6.14 21.24
N LEU A 164 -15.27 -5.36 20.32
CA LEU A 164 -15.44 -3.91 20.24
C LEU A 164 -16.92 -3.53 20.10
N LEU A 165 -17.63 -4.18 19.18
CA LEU A 165 -19.05 -3.93 18.92
C LEU A 165 -19.93 -4.28 20.13
N MET A 166 -19.59 -5.34 20.86
CA MET A 166 -20.29 -5.71 22.10
C MET A 166 -20.08 -4.68 23.22
N VAL A 167 -18.87 -4.16 23.38
CA VAL A 167 -18.62 -3.10 24.36
C VAL A 167 -19.27 -1.79 23.94
N TYR A 168 -19.25 -1.44 22.66
CA TYR A 168 -19.99 -0.30 22.12
C TYR A 168 -21.49 -0.39 22.46
N TRP A 169 -22.09 -1.57 22.26
CA TRP A 169 -23.50 -1.84 22.57
C TRP A 169 -23.83 -1.59 24.05
N VAL A 170 -22.97 -2.08 24.95
CA VAL A 170 -23.23 -2.01 26.40
C VAL A 170 -22.92 -0.62 26.97
N ASN A 171 -21.85 0.03 26.50
CA ASN A 171 -21.38 1.29 27.10
C ASN A 171 -22.02 2.53 26.48
N ILE A 172 -22.11 2.59 25.14
CA ILE A 172 -22.55 3.79 24.43
C ILE A 172 -23.94 3.59 23.84
N GLY A 173 -24.13 2.53 23.04
CA GLY A 173 -25.43 2.16 22.47
C GLY A 173 -26.00 3.14 21.44
N GLU A 174 -25.32 4.26 21.14
CA GLU A 174 -25.84 5.28 20.24
C GLU A 174 -25.75 4.87 18.77
N THR A 175 -26.92 4.75 18.13
CA THR A 175 -27.08 4.38 16.71
C THR A 175 -27.63 5.50 15.84
N HIS A 176 -27.87 6.67 16.43
CA HIS A 176 -28.32 7.86 15.74
C HIS A 176 -27.18 8.52 14.97
N ILE A 177 -27.41 8.85 13.71
CA ILE A 177 -26.48 9.66 12.93
C ILE A 177 -27.11 11.01 12.60
N MET A 178 -26.31 12.07 12.72
CA MET A 178 -26.68 13.38 12.21
C MET A 178 -26.66 13.38 10.68
N VAL A 179 -27.77 13.84 10.10
CA VAL A 179 -27.95 13.99 8.66
C VAL A 179 -27.41 15.36 8.21
N PRO A 180 -26.61 15.43 7.13
CA PRO A 180 -26.16 16.69 6.53
C PRO A 180 -27.34 17.62 6.22
N ILE A 181 -27.18 18.93 6.45
CA ILE A 181 -28.19 19.98 6.22
C ILE A 181 -28.92 19.82 4.87
N PRO A 182 -28.24 19.59 3.72
CA PRO A 182 -28.92 19.45 2.43
C PRO A 182 -29.90 18.26 2.34
N LEU A 183 -29.71 17.22 3.16
CA LEU A 183 -30.53 16.00 3.15
C LEU A 183 -31.63 15.99 4.20
N ARG A 184 -31.61 16.94 5.15
CA ARG A 184 -32.60 17.02 6.24
C ARG A 184 -34.05 17.19 5.77
N PRO A 185 -34.37 17.91 4.68
CA PRO A 185 -35.76 18.00 4.22
C PRO A 185 -36.37 16.64 3.84
N LEU A 186 -35.55 15.65 3.49
CA LEU A 186 -36.00 14.32 3.08
C LEU A 186 -36.00 13.31 4.24
N ILE A 187 -34.99 13.39 5.12
CA ILE A 187 -34.67 12.31 6.08
C ILE A 187 -34.81 12.77 7.55
N GLY A 188 -34.96 14.07 7.80
CA GLY A 188 -34.92 14.66 9.14
C GLY A 188 -33.49 14.97 9.60
N GLN A 189 -33.34 15.51 10.82
CA GLN A 189 -32.05 15.92 11.39
C GLN A 189 -31.23 14.74 11.92
N LEU A 190 -31.91 13.76 12.51
CA LEU A 190 -31.35 12.56 13.11
C LEU A 190 -32.06 11.35 12.51
N ILE A 191 -31.29 10.34 12.13
CA ILE A 191 -31.82 9.04 11.72
C ILE A 191 -31.23 7.97 12.61
N ASP A 192 -32.09 7.14 13.19
CA ASP A 192 -31.70 5.93 13.90
C ASP A 192 -31.48 4.79 12.89
N LEU A 193 -30.26 4.28 12.84
CA LEU A 193 -29.91 3.15 11.98
C LEU A 193 -30.08 1.79 12.68
N GLY A 194 -30.22 1.77 14.01
CA GLY A 194 -30.30 0.56 14.80
C GLY A 194 -29.20 -0.47 14.44
N PRO A 195 -29.56 -1.73 14.11
CA PRO A 195 -28.60 -2.77 13.73
C PRO A 195 -27.70 -2.42 12.53
N LEU A 196 -28.17 -1.58 11.60
CA LEU A 196 -27.36 -1.17 10.44
C LEU A 196 -26.15 -0.33 10.85
N TYR A 197 -26.19 0.34 12.01
CA TYR A 197 -25.02 1.04 12.54
C TYR A 197 -23.89 0.08 12.92
N TYR A 198 -24.22 -1.10 13.46
CA TYR A 198 -23.25 -2.14 13.77
C TYR A 198 -22.67 -2.80 12.51
N VAL A 199 -23.50 -3.00 11.48
CA VAL A 199 -23.02 -3.40 10.15
C VAL A 199 -22.04 -2.37 9.60
N TYR A 200 -22.36 -1.08 9.71
CA TYR A 200 -21.46 0.00 9.31
C TYR A 200 -20.12 -0.06 10.06
N MET A 201 -20.12 -0.22 11.39
CA MET A 201 -18.87 -0.35 12.17
C MET A 201 -18.03 -1.56 11.74
N GLY A 202 -18.67 -2.71 11.50
CA GLY A 202 -18.00 -3.88 10.93
C GLY A 202 -17.42 -3.61 9.53
N MET A 203 -18.14 -2.88 8.68
CA MET A 203 -17.67 -2.46 7.36
C MET A 203 -16.52 -1.45 7.44
N VAL A 204 -16.48 -0.57 8.44
CA VAL A 204 -15.33 0.33 8.70
C VAL A 204 -14.09 -0.50 9.02
N ALA A 205 -14.21 -1.54 9.85
CA ALA A 205 -13.10 -2.44 10.17
C ALA A 205 -12.58 -3.21 8.93
N ILE A 206 -13.51 -3.72 8.09
CA ILE A 206 -13.15 -4.35 6.80
C ILE A 206 -12.47 -3.34 5.89
N PHE A 207 -13.06 -2.15 5.74
CA PHE A 207 -12.55 -1.14 4.82
C PHE A 207 -11.15 -0.66 5.22
N CYS A 208 -10.91 -0.33 6.49
CA CYS A 208 -9.62 0.21 6.93
C CYS A 208 -8.47 -0.79 6.69
N THR A 209 -8.67 -2.08 6.98
CA THR A 209 -7.64 -3.12 6.80
C THR A 209 -7.36 -3.42 5.33
N HIS A 210 -8.41 -3.62 4.54
CA HIS A 210 -8.26 -3.99 3.14
C HIS A 210 -7.83 -2.82 2.26
N SER A 211 -8.24 -1.59 2.57
CA SER A 211 -7.92 -0.43 1.74
C SER A 211 -6.44 -0.04 1.79
N ILE A 212 -5.80 -0.17 2.96
CA ILE A 212 -4.34 -0.08 3.10
C ILE A 212 -3.67 -1.21 2.31
N ASN A 213 -4.18 -2.44 2.45
CA ASN A 213 -3.58 -3.61 1.80
C ASN A 213 -3.64 -3.57 0.26
N ILE A 214 -4.69 -3.02 -0.34
CA ILE A 214 -4.76 -2.89 -1.80
C ILE A 214 -4.00 -1.68 -2.34
N MET A 215 -3.54 -0.77 -1.47
CA MET A 215 -2.69 0.38 -1.82
C MET A 215 -1.25 0.11 -1.38
N ALA A 216 -0.69 -0.99 -1.89
CA ALA A 216 0.57 -1.58 -1.45
C ALA A 216 1.47 -1.96 -2.64
N GLY A 217 2.68 -2.45 -2.33
CA GLY A 217 3.55 -3.12 -3.29
C GLY A 217 4.71 -2.29 -3.84
N ILE A 218 5.02 -1.16 -3.21
CA ILE A 218 6.28 -0.43 -3.40
C ILE A 218 6.87 -0.09 -2.03
N ASN A 219 8.20 -0.05 -1.93
CA ASN A 219 8.92 0.07 -0.67
C ASN A 219 8.48 1.31 0.14
N GLY A 220 7.97 1.08 1.35
CA GLY A 220 7.59 2.11 2.32
C GLY A 220 6.16 2.65 2.22
N VAL A 221 5.34 2.24 1.24
CA VAL A 221 4.05 2.91 0.98
C VAL A 221 2.99 2.58 2.04
N GLU A 222 2.96 1.34 2.54
CA GLU A 222 1.97 0.86 3.49
C GLU A 222 2.20 1.46 4.88
N VAL A 223 3.44 1.40 5.36
CA VAL A 223 3.80 2.01 6.66
C VAL A 223 3.77 3.54 6.58
N GLY A 224 4.23 4.11 5.45
CA GLY A 224 4.24 5.55 5.25
C GLY A 224 2.84 6.15 5.25
N GLN A 225 1.89 5.60 4.48
CA GLN A 225 0.52 6.12 4.44
C GLN A 225 -0.16 5.98 5.80
N SER A 226 0.06 4.86 6.51
CA SER A 226 -0.47 4.63 7.84
C SER A 226 0.09 5.62 8.86
N LEU A 227 1.38 5.96 8.78
CA LEU A 227 1.97 7.00 9.64
C LEU A 227 1.36 8.39 9.39
N VAL A 228 1.15 8.78 8.13
CA VAL A 228 0.50 10.07 7.83
C VAL A 228 -0.92 10.10 8.39
N ILE A 229 -1.69 9.01 8.24
CA ILE A 229 -3.03 8.88 8.82
C ILE A 229 -2.96 8.96 10.35
N ALA A 230 -2.08 8.20 10.99
CA ALA A 230 -1.93 8.18 12.44
C ALA A 230 -1.54 9.55 13.01
N CYS A 231 -0.58 10.24 12.38
CA CYS A 231 -0.22 11.60 12.75
C CYS A 231 -1.39 12.58 12.55
N SER A 232 -2.19 12.41 11.50
CA SER A 232 -3.39 13.23 11.28
C SER A 232 -4.44 13.00 12.37
N ILE A 233 -4.64 11.75 12.80
CA ILE A 233 -5.52 11.42 13.92
C ILE A 233 -4.98 12.04 15.22
N ALA A 234 -3.69 11.88 15.52
CA ALA A 234 -3.08 12.47 16.71
C ALA A 234 -3.22 14.00 16.75
N VAL A 235 -3.00 14.69 15.62
CA VAL A 235 -3.21 16.14 15.51
C VAL A 235 -4.69 16.49 15.73
N ASN A 236 -5.62 15.77 15.11
CA ASN A 236 -7.06 15.97 15.35
C ASN A 236 -7.40 15.81 16.84
N ASP A 237 -6.91 14.77 17.49
CA ASP A 237 -7.19 14.51 18.90
C ASP A 237 -6.61 15.62 19.80
N MET A 238 -5.38 16.06 19.54
CA MET A 238 -4.78 17.18 20.28
C MET A 238 -5.57 18.48 20.11
N LEU A 239 -6.12 18.75 18.92
CA LEU A 239 -6.98 19.92 18.70
C LEU A 239 -8.27 19.83 19.52
N PHE A 240 -8.85 18.64 19.71
CA PHE A 240 -10.00 18.43 20.58
C PHE A 240 -9.67 18.57 22.07
N LEU A 241 -8.47 18.16 22.49
CA LEU A 241 -8.00 18.33 23.87
C LEU A 241 -7.76 19.80 24.23
N GLN A 242 -7.33 20.61 23.26
CA GLN A 242 -7.00 22.04 23.47
C GLN A 242 -8.17 22.99 23.22
N SER A 243 -9.25 22.50 22.58
CA SER A 243 -10.40 23.32 22.24
C SER A 243 -11.23 23.67 23.49
N PRO A 244 -11.43 24.95 23.82
CA PRO A 244 -12.28 25.37 24.95
C PRO A 244 -13.75 24.97 24.79
N SER A 245 -14.18 24.71 23.55
CA SER A 245 -15.55 24.33 23.23
C SER A 245 -15.81 22.83 23.34
N SER A 246 -14.77 22.01 23.57
CA SER A 246 -14.92 20.55 23.63
C SER A 246 -15.47 20.10 24.97
N GLY A 247 -16.62 19.44 24.96
CA GLY A 247 -17.22 18.86 26.16
C GLY A 247 -16.38 17.72 26.76
N PRO A 248 -16.55 17.40 28.06
CA PRO A 248 -15.75 16.39 28.76
C PRO A 248 -15.74 15.00 28.09
N LYS A 249 -16.87 14.57 27.53
CA LYS A 249 -16.99 13.29 26.80
C LYS A 249 -16.12 13.25 25.55
N ALA A 250 -16.06 14.36 24.81
CA ALA A 250 -15.23 14.45 23.61
C ALA A 250 -13.73 14.42 23.98
N ILE A 251 -13.34 15.16 25.03
CA ILE A 251 -11.96 15.13 25.53
C ILE A 251 -11.57 13.71 25.96
N GLU A 252 -12.44 12.99 26.66
CA GLU A 252 -12.18 11.61 27.07
C GLU A 252 -12.04 10.65 25.87
N ALA A 253 -12.91 10.77 24.86
CA ALA A 253 -12.86 9.98 23.63
C ALA A 253 -11.57 10.23 22.83
N HIS A 254 -11.17 11.50 22.65
CA HIS A 254 -9.93 11.85 21.94
C HIS A 254 -8.67 11.48 22.74
N LEU A 255 -8.72 11.55 24.07
CA LEU A 255 -7.66 11.05 24.93
C LEU A 255 -7.52 9.52 24.85
N PHE A 256 -8.65 8.79 24.80
CA PHE A 256 -8.66 7.35 24.54
C PHE A 256 -7.99 7.03 23.19
N SER A 257 -8.33 7.75 22.12
CA SER A 257 -7.67 7.57 20.82
C SER A 257 -6.15 7.76 20.90
N LEU A 258 -5.67 8.83 21.54
CA LEU A 258 -4.23 9.09 21.72
C LEU A 258 -3.50 7.96 22.43
N TYR A 259 -4.17 7.26 23.37
CA TYR A 259 -3.61 6.08 24.03
C TYR A 259 -3.19 4.97 23.06
N PHE A 260 -3.93 4.80 21.96
CA PHE A 260 -3.63 3.79 20.94
C PHE A 260 -2.77 4.36 19.80
N ILE A 261 -3.02 5.60 19.37
CA ILE A 261 -2.36 6.18 18.20
C ILE A 261 -0.89 6.53 18.45
N LEU A 262 -0.52 7.02 19.63
CA LEU A 262 0.88 7.38 19.90
C LEU A 262 1.82 6.15 19.88
N PRO A 263 1.51 5.02 20.54
CA PRO A 263 2.33 3.81 20.41
C PRO A 263 2.35 3.27 18.99
N PHE A 264 1.24 3.39 18.25
CA PHE A 264 1.17 2.98 16.85
C PHE A 264 2.14 3.79 15.98
N ILE A 265 2.23 5.10 16.18
CA ILE A 265 3.20 5.98 15.51
C ILE A 265 4.62 5.52 15.87
N GLY A 266 4.90 5.26 17.15
CA GLY A 266 6.20 4.79 17.62
C GLY A 266 6.67 3.53 16.90
N VAL A 267 5.90 2.44 16.98
CA VAL A 267 6.28 1.16 16.34
C VAL A 267 6.33 1.26 14.81
N SER A 268 5.41 2.01 14.20
CA SER A 268 5.38 2.18 12.74
C SER A 268 6.57 2.98 12.26
N TRP A 269 7.01 3.99 13.00
CA TRP A 269 8.24 4.72 12.70
C TRP A 269 9.47 3.81 12.76
N GLY A 270 9.60 3.02 13.83
CA GLY A 270 10.69 2.06 13.99
C GLY A 270 10.73 1.03 12.84
N LEU A 271 9.57 0.57 12.37
CA LEU A 271 9.44 -0.32 11.23
C LEU A 271 9.75 0.38 9.89
N LEU A 272 9.26 1.61 9.68
CA LEU A 272 9.44 2.37 8.44
C LEU A 272 10.92 2.54 8.12
N VAL A 273 11.77 2.80 9.12
CA VAL A 273 13.22 2.99 8.90
C VAL A 273 13.87 1.79 8.19
N HIS A 274 13.35 0.58 8.40
CA HIS A 274 13.84 -0.64 7.74
C HIS A 274 13.08 -0.98 6.47
N ASN A 275 11.80 -0.63 6.38
CA ASN A 275 10.95 -0.88 5.23
C ASN A 275 11.07 0.20 4.13
N TRP A 276 11.59 1.38 4.46
CA TRP A 276 11.78 2.50 3.52
C TRP A 276 12.72 2.11 2.38
N TYR A 277 12.56 2.75 1.22
CA TYR A 277 13.42 2.51 0.07
C TYR A 277 14.92 2.76 0.37
N PRO A 278 15.83 1.83 -0.01
CA PRO A 278 15.58 0.47 -0.46
C PRO A 278 15.25 -0.44 0.72
N SER A 279 14.14 -1.18 0.63
CA SER A 279 13.64 -1.94 1.77
C SER A 279 14.58 -3.07 2.17
N LYS A 280 14.71 -3.25 3.49
CA LYS A 280 15.42 -4.36 4.13
C LYS A 280 14.48 -5.40 4.70
N VAL A 281 13.19 -5.08 4.81
CA VAL A 281 12.14 -5.94 5.38
C VAL A 281 10.79 -5.69 4.71
N PHE A 282 10.03 -6.74 4.46
CA PHE A 282 8.62 -6.63 4.08
C PHE A 282 7.72 -6.78 5.29
N ILE A 283 6.65 -6.01 5.29
CA ILE A 283 5.73 -5.90 6.42
C ILE A 283 4.70 -7.03 6.48
N GLY A 284 4.36 -7.62 5.32
CA GLY A 284 3.27 -8.58 5.17
C GLY A 284 1.87 -7.96 5.33
N ASP A 285 0.84 -8.77 5.08
CA ASP A 285 -0.56 -8.47 5.35
C ASP A 285 -0.80 -8.19 6.85
N THR A 286 0.05 -8.79 7.70
CA THR A 286 0.04 -8.56 9.15
C THR A 286 -0.01 -7.08 9.52
N TYR A 287 0.86 -6.24 8.92
CA TYR A 287 0.88 -4.81 9.23
C TYR A 287 -0.35 -4.08 8.72
N CYS A 288 -0.81 -4.38 7.50
CA CYS A 288 -2.01 -3.76 6.93
C CYS A 288 -3.24 -4.03 7.81
N TYR A 289 -3.33 -5.24 8.36
CA TYR A 289 -4.41 -5.69 9.23
C TYR A 289 -4.32 -5.03 10.60
N PHE A 290 -3.13 -5.01 11.18
CA PHE A 290 -2.82 -4.30 12.40
C PHE A 290 -3.17 -2.80 12.31
N ALA A 291 -2.68 -2.10 11.28
CA ALA A 291 -2.90 -0.69 11.08
C ALA A 291 -4.39 -0.37 10.87
N GLY A 292 -5.04 -1.06 9.93
CA GLY A 292 -6.45 -0.84 9.64
C GLY A 292 -7.36 -1.09 10.84
N MET A 293 -7.10 -2.14 11.63
CA MET A 293 -7.89 -2.40 12.83
C MET A 293 -7.65 -1.37 13.92
N THR A 294 -6.40 -0.92 14.12
CA THR A 294 -6.09 0.15 15.08
C THR A 294 -6.86 1.43 14.74
N PHE A 295 -6.88 1.82 13.45
CA PHE A 295 -7.65 2.98 12.99
C PHE A 295 -9.16 2.80 13.16
N ALA A 296 -9.70 1.63 12.81
CA ALA A 296 -11.11 1.34 12.99
C ALA A 296 -11.53 1.40 14.46
N VAL A 297 -10.74 0.81 15.36
CA VAL A 297 -10.98 0.81 16.81
C VAL A 297 -11.08 2.22 17.36
N VAL A 298 -10.09 3.09 17.08
CA VAL A 298 -10.12 4.45 17.60
C VAL A 298 -11.24 5.27 16.96
N GLY A 299 -11.49 5.12 15.65
CA GLY A 299 -12.57 5.84 14.98
C GLY A 299 -13.96 5.45 15.47
N ILE A 300 -14.16 4.19 15.87
CA ILE A 300 -15.43 3.67 16.41
C ILE A 300 -15.62 4.14 17.85
N LEU A 301 -14.67 3.84 18.76
CA LEU A 301 -14.85 4.13 20.19
C LEU A 301 -14.74 5.61 20.53
N ALA A 302 -13.99 6.39 19.75
CA ALA A 302 -13.92 7.83 19.94
C ALA A 302 -14.92 8.62 19.06
N HIS A 303 -15.87 7.92 18.43
CA HIS A 303 -17.02 8.51 17.71
C HIS A 303 -16.69 9.48 16.56
N TYR A 304 -15.50 9.39 15.97
CA TYR A 304 -15.10 10.24 14.84
C TYR A 304 -14.87 9.46 13.55
N SER A 305 -15.45 8.27 13.38
CA SER A 305 -15.36 7.43 12.18
C SER A 305 -15.59 8.19 10.85
N LYS A 306 -16.44 9.22 10.84
CA LYS A 306 -16.61 10.13 9.68
C LYS A 306 -15.34 10.94 9.38
N THR A 307 -14.72 11.54 10.39
CA THR A 307 -13.43 12.25 10.27
C THR A 307 -12.31 11.30 9.90
N LEU A 308 -12.30 10.08 10.47
CA LEU A 308 -11.36 9.04 10.09
C LEU A 308 -11.42 8.75 8.59
N LEU A 309 -12.62 8.59 8.03
CA LEU A 309 -12.80 8.33 6.60
C LEU A 309 -12.34 9.50 5.72
N LEU A 310 -12.32 10.74 6.22
CA LEU A 310 -11.71 11.87 5.51
C LEU A 310 -10.18 11.73 5.44
N PHE A 311 -9.52 11.21 6.47
CA PHE A 311 -8.09 10.89 6.39
C PHE A 311 -7.81 9.70 5.45
N PHE A 312 -8.81 8.88 5.15
CA PHE A 312 -8.73 7.77 4.20
C PHE A 312 -9.08 8.15 2.75
N ILE A 313 -9.18 9.44 2.40
CA ILE A 313 -9.52 9.86 1.03
C ILE A 313 -8.68 9.16 -0.06
N PRO A 314 -7.33 9.05 0.05
CA PRO A 314 -6.52 8.35 -0.95
C PRO A 314 -6.86 6.85 -1.05
N GLN A 315 -7.09 6.20 0.09
CA GLN A 315 -7.48 4.79 0.19
C GLN A 315 -8.87 4.56 -0.43
N ILE A 316 -9.83 5.46 -0.16
CA ILE A 316 -11.17 5.45 -0.77
C ILE A 316 -11.04 5.61 -2.28
N PHE A 317 -10.25 6.58 -2.75
CA PHE A 317 -10.01 6.79 -4.17
C PHE A 317 -9.39 5.55 -4.82
N ASN A 318 -8.34 4.97 -4.23
CA ASN A 318 -7.71 3.75 -4.76
C ASN A 318 -8.68 2.56 -4.78
N PHE A 319 -9.52 2.41 -3.75
CA PHE A 319 -10.56 1.38 -3.70
C PHE A 319 -11.60 1.57 -4.83
N LEU A 320 -12.14 2.77 -4.99
CA LEU A 320 -13.12 3.08 -6.04
C LEU A 320 -12.53 2.90 -7.44
N LEU A 321 -11.29 3.34 -7.67
CA LEU A 321 -10.57 3.13 -8.91
C LEU A 321 -10.33 1.62 -9.16
N SER A 322 -9.97 0.87 -8.13
CA SER A 322 -9.76 -0.58 -8.19
C SER A 322 -11.05 -1.40 -8.32
N ALA A 323 -12.20 -0.86 -7.93
CA ALA A 323 -13.45 -1.60 -7.81
C ALA A 323 -13.85 -2.38 -9.07
N PRO A 324 -13.71 -1.84 -10.31
CA PRO A 324 -14.02 -2.59 -11.51
C PRO A 324 -13.19 -3.87 -11.66
N GLN A 325 -11.91 -3.84 -11.25
CA GLN A 325 -11.04 -5.01 -11.24
C GLN A 325 -11.40 -5.95 -10.06
N LEU A 326 -11.58 -5.42 -8.86
CA LEU A 326 -11.87 -6.21 -7.66
C LEU A 326 -13.19 -6.98 -7.77
N PHE A 327 -14.23 -6.36 -8.34
CA PHE A 327 -15.53 -6.99 -8.58
C PHE A 327 -15.60 -7.73 -9.92
N ARG A 328 -14.46 -7.88 -10.62
CA ARG A 328 -14.34 -8.60 -11.90
C ARG A 328 -15.28 -8.09 -13.00
N LEU A 329 -15.65 -6.80 -12.96
CA LEU A 329 -16.28 -6.12 -14.10
C LEU A 329 -15.32 -6.01 -15.29
N VAL A 330 -14.03 -5.92 -14.98
CA VAL A 330 -12.92 -5.99 -15.93
C VAL A 330 -11.88 -6.98 -15.41
N PRO A 331 -11.03 -7.57 -16.26
CA PRO A 331 -10.05 -8.53 -15.83
C PRO A 331 -9.08 -7.96 -14.78
N CYS A 332 -8.82 -8.76 -13.75
CA CYS A 332 -7.98 -8.40 -12.61
C CYS A 332 -6.81 -9.37 -12.50
N PRO A 333 -5.57 -8.94 -12.80
CA PRO A 333 -4.41 -9.79 -12.61
C PRO A 333 -4.11 -9.96 -11.11
N ARG A 334 -3.36 -11.01 -10.76
CA ARG A 334 -2.95 -11.26 -9.36
C ARG A 334 -2.11 -10.10 -8.81
N HIS A 335 -1.20 -9.56 -9.62
CA HIS A 335 -0.34 -8.43 -9.26
C HIS A 335 -0.70 -7.19 -10.07
N ARG A 336 -1.06 -6.10 -9.38
CA ARG A 336 -1.45 -4.82 -9.98
C ARG A 336 -0.44 -3.69 -9.71
N VAL A 337 0.71 -4.03 -9.14
CA VAL A 337 1.80 -3.10 -8.87
C VAL A 337 2.40 -2.56 -10.17
N PRO A 338 3.00 -1.37 -10.16
CA PRO A 338 3.74 -0.85 -11.31
C PRO A 338 4.86 -1.79 -11.75
N ARG A 339 5.21 -1.73 -13.03
CA ARG A 339 6.25 -2.58 -13.61
C ARG A 339 7.61 -1.91 -13.52
N TYR A 340 8.61 -2.63 -13.04
CA TYR A 340 9.98 -2.13 -13.01
C TYR A 340 10.71 -2.34 -14.35
N ASN A 341 11.20 -1.26 -14.96
CA ASN A 341 12.01 -1.29 -16.16
C ASN A 341 13.50 -1.31 -15.82
N ARG A 342 14.17 -2.42 -16.13
CA ARG A 342 15.61 -2.61 -15.85
C ARG A 342 16.53 -1.70 -16.65
N GLY A 343 16.12 -1.28 -17.85
CA GLY A 343 16.91 -0.40 -18.71
C GLY A 343 16.97 1.01 -18.14
N THR A 344 15.82 1.56 -17.75
CA THR A 344 15.70 2.93 -17.23
C THR A 344 15.87 3.03 -15.72
N ASN A 345 15.74 1.92 -14.98
CA ASN A 345 15.70 1.88 -13.51
C ASN A 345 14.51 2.66 -12.92
N LEU A 346 13.38 2.70 -13.65
CA LEU A 346 12.15 3.40 -13.29
C LEU A 346 10.97 2.42 -13.21
N MET A 347 9.92 2.84 -12.51
CA MET A 347 8.61 2.22 -12.47
C MET A 347 7.74 2.79 -13.60
N GLU A 348 7.11 1.90 -14.35
CA GLU A 348 6.20 2.20 -15.45
C GLU A 348 4.80 1.67 -15.12
N PRO A 349 3.73 2.26 -15.67
CA PRO A 349 2.38 1.72 -15.50
C PRO A 349 2.31 0.25 -15.96
N SER A 350 1.78 -0.63 -15.10
CA SER A 350 1.52 -2.02 -15.48
C SER A 350 0.18 -2.14 -16.19
N ARG A 351 0.04 -3.12 -17.08
CA ARG A 351 -1.13 -3.29 -17.96
C ARG A 351 -1.74 -4.68 -17.85
N VAL A 352 -3.02 -4.78 -18.19
CA VAL A 352 -3.80 -6.03 -18.26
C VAL A 352 -4.41 -6.17 -19.66
N ILE A 353 -4.43 -7.41 -20.17
CA ILE A 353 -5.06 -7.75 -21.46
C ILE A 353 -6.58 -7.96 -21.24
N LEU A 354 -7.38 -7.47 -22.18
CA LEU A 354 -8.85 -7.47 -22.16
C LEU A 354 -9.50 -8.41 -23.19
N VAL A 355 -8.69 -9.14 -23.94
CA VAL A 355 -9.07 -10.08 -25.01
C VAL A 355 -8.29 -11.39 -24.86
N ASP A 356 -8.70 -12.45 -25.58
CA ASP A 356 -7.96 -13.71 -25.58
C ASP A 356 -6.52 -13.52 -26.05
N GLN A 357 -5.61 -14.34 -25.52
CA GLN A 357 -4.17 -14.20 -25.78
C GLN A 357 -3.84 -14.41 -27.27
N GLU A 358 -4.56 -15.28 -27.97
CA GLU A 358 -4.44 -15.49 -29.42
C GLU A 358 -4.85 -14.23 -30.19
N GLU A 359 -5.99 -13.63 -29.84
CA GLU A 359 -6.50 -12.39 -30.44
C GLU A 359 -5.53 -11.22 -30.21
N TYR A 360 -4.92 -11.15 -29.02
CA TYR A 360 -3.88 -10.17 -28.70
C TYR A 360 -2.61 -10.35 -29.57
N ASP A 361 -2.11 -11.58 -29.69
CA ASP A 361 -0.89 -11.90 -30.45
C ASP A 361 -1.11 -11.65 -31.96
N GLU A 362 -2.31 -11.90 -32.49
CA GLU A 362 -2.69 -11.58 -33.86
C GLU A 362 -2.71 -10.07 -34.15
N ASP A 363 -3.33 -9.27 -33.27
CA ASP A 363 -3.32 -7.79 -33.40
C ASP A 363 -1.89 -7.25 -33.37
N MET A 364 -1.05 -7.77 -32.46
CA MET A 364 0.34 -7.32 -32.34
C MET A 364 1.17 -7.67 -33.58
N SER A 365 1.00 -8.87 -34.12
CA SER A 365 1.66 -9.31 -35.35
C SER A 365 1.21 -8.47 -36.55
N SER A 366 -0.08 -8.11 -36.60
CA SER A 366 -0.65 -7.23 -37.62
C SER A 366 -0.07 -5.81 -37.54
N LYS A 367 0.05 -5.23 -36.33
CA LYS A 367 0.71 -3.94 -36.07
C LYS A 367 2.16 -3.93 -36.54
N LEU A 368 2.93 -4.97 -36.20
CA LEU A 368 4.32 -5.15 -36.61
C LEU A 368 4.46 -5.26 -38.13
N ALA A 369 3.57 -6.00 -38.79
CA ALA A 369 3.54 -6.14 -40.24
C ALA A 369 3.23 -4.80 -40.93
N ALA A 370 2.23 -4.05 -40.44
CA ALA A 370 1.85 -2.73 -40.96
C ALA A 370 2.99 -1.69 -40.84
N HIS A 371 3.78 -1.76 -39.77
CA HIS A 371 4.93 -0.87 -39.60
C HIS A 371 6.08 -1.20 -40.57
N LYS A 372 6.33 -2.50 -40.83
CA LYS A 372 7.32 -2.95 -41.81
C LYS A 372 6.95 -2.58 -43.25
N THR A 373 5.67 -2.65 -43.63
CA THR A 373 5.19 -2.25 -44.96
C THR A 373 5.27 -0.74 -45.17
N HIS A 374 4.98 0.08 -44.16
CA HIS A 374 5.16 1.55 -44.24
C HIS A 374 6.63 1.95 -44.42
N HIS A 375 7.57 1.24 -43.79
CA HIS A 375 9.00 1.50 -44.00
C HIS A 375 9.48 1.11 -45.40
N HIS A 376 8.94 0.04 -46.00
CA HIS A 376 9.28 -0.38 -47.36
C HIS A 376 8.76 0.58 -48.45
N HIS A 377 7.60 1.22 -48.25
CA HIS A 377 7.07 2.20 -49.20
C HIS A 377 7.84 3.53 -49.20
N HIS A 378 8.41 3.95 -48.06
CA HIS A 378 9.24 5.16 -48.03
C HIS A 378 10.64 4.99 -48.61
N THR A 379 11.20 3.77 -48.59
CA THR A 379 12.51 3.49 -49.22
C THR A 379 12.45 3.36 -50.75
N HIS A 380 11.28 3.22 -51.36
CA HIS A 380 11.16 3.06 -52.81
C HIS A 380 10.93 4.37 -53.60
N HIS A 381 10.81 5.53 -52.94
CA HIS A 381 10.56 6.81 -53.63
C HIS A 381 11.79 7.71 -53.87
N HIS A 382 13.00 7.26 -53.55
CA HIS A 382 14.23 8.01 -53.85
C HIS A 382 15.28 7.16 -54.59
N THR A 383 15.02 6.86 -55.87
CA THR A 383 16.09 6.67 -56.86
C THR A 383 15.52 6.72 -58.27
N HIS A 384 15.35 7.93 -58.81
CA HIS A 384 15.37 8.16 -60.25
C HIS A 384 16.20 9.42 -60.51
N TYR A 385 17.48 9.23 -60.82
CA TYR A 385 18.26 10.19 -61.61
C TYR A 385 19.17 9.42 -62.57
N HIS A 386 19.12 9.87 -63.83
CA HIS A 386 19.91 9.47 -64.98
C HIS A 386 21.43 9.50 -64.73
N THR A 387 22.18 8.59 -65.38
CA THR A 387 23.31 8.96 -66.25
C THR A 387 23.78 7.79 -67.14
N HIS A 388 24.31 8.18 -68.30
CA HIS A 388 24.75 7.38 -69.45
C HIS A 388 25.86 6.33 -69.22
N GLY A 389 25.75 5.24 -69.99
CA GLY A 389 26.75 4.80 -70.98
C GLY A 389 28.15 4.40 -70.53
N HIS A 390 28.47 3.10 -70.65
CA HIS A 390 29.59 2.62 -71.47
C HIS A 390 29.57 1.08 -71.57
N ALA A 391 29.84 0.59 -72.77
CA ALA A 391 29.96 -0.82 -73.12
C ALA A 391 31.31 -1.40 -72.63
N HIS A 392 31.34 -2.69 -72.25
CA HIS A 392 32.44 -3.60 -72.60
C HIS A 392 32.08 -5.08 -72.39
N HIS A 393 32.81 -5.88 -73.16
CA HIS A 393 32.70 -7.29 -73.57
C HIS A 393 32.91 -8.40 -72.52
N HIS A 394 32.50 -9.61 -72.93
CA HIS A 394 32.95 -10.97 -72.53
C HIS A 394 32.50 -11.48 -71.15
N GLY A 395 32.13 -12.75 -70.94
CA GLY A 395 32.19 -13.96 -71.75
C GLY A 395 31.49 -15.12 -71.02
N GLN A 396 31.38 -16.24 -71.73
CA GLN A 396 30.64 -17.48 -71.42
C GLN A 396 31.07 -18.24 -70.15
N GLY A 397 30.20 -19.15 -69.68
CA GLY A 397 30.60 -20.40 -69.01
C GLY A 397 29.73 -20.82 -67.82
N THR A 398 28.54 -21.40 -68.02
CA THR A 398 28.21 -22.85 -67.91
C THR A 398 28.61 -23.61 -66.63
N LEU A 399 27.56 -24.08 -65.93
CA LEU A 399 27.29 -25.46 -65.45
C LEU A 399 28.07 -26.11 -64.28
N GLY A 400 27.28 -26.73 -63.39
CA GLY A 400 27.62 -27.92 -62.58
C GLY A 400 27.39 -27.71 -61.08
N ARG A 401 26.26 -28.13 -60.48
CA ARG A 401 26.03 -29.46 -59.85
C ARG A 401 27.21 -29.94 -58.99
N SER A 402 27.08 -30.53 -57.81
CA SER A 402 25.97 -30.91 -56.91
C SER A 402 26.64 -31.66 -55.75
N ALA A 403 26.04 -31.60 -54.55
CA ALA A 403 26.10 -32.66 -53.52
C ALA A 403 27.51 -32.98 -52.95
N SER A 404 27.72 -33.46 -51.74
CA SER A 404 26.87 -34.03 -50.69
C SER A 404 27.78 -34.21 -49.47
N SER A 405 27.17 -34.09 -48.28
CA SER A 405 27.45 -34.82 -47.03
C SER A 405 28.78 -35.58 -46.85
N VAL A 406 29.39 -35.47 -45.68
CA VAL A 406 29.42 -36.53 -44.65
C VAL A 406 30.04 -35.99 -43.37
N SER A 407 29.48 -36.47 -42.27
CA SER A 407 29.67 -36.21 -40.84
C SER A 407 30.83 -36.98 -40.18
N LEU A 408 31.24 -36.50 -39.00
CA LEU A 408 31.49 -37.22 -37.72
C LEU A 408 32.86 -36.99 -37.05
N HIS A 409 32.76 -36.69 -35.74
CA HIS A 409 33.71 -36.92 -34.63
C HIS A 409 35.06 -36.17 -34.68
N SER A 410 35.68 -35.71 -33.58
CA SER A 410 35.44 -35.74 -32.14
C SER A 410 36.54 -34.88 -31.49
N VAL A 411 36.21 -34.18 -30.39
CA VAL A 411 37.00 -34.04 -29.14
C VAL A 411 38.51 -33.74 -29.25
N ASP A 412 38.92 -32.52 -28.90
CA ASP A 412 39.82 -32.20 -27.76
C ASP A 412 40.39 -30.77 -27.82
N THR A 413 40.29 -30.07 -26.69
CA THR A 413 41.06 -28.87 -26.31
C THR A 413 42.31 -29.32 -25.53
N PRO A 414 43.48 -28.63 -25.57
CA PRO A 414 43.67 -27.46 -24.70
C PRO A 414 44.68 -26.37 -25.15
N SER A 415 44.55 -25.22 -24.48
CA SER A 415 45.58 -24.26 -24.01
C SER A 415 46.45 -23.42 -24.98
N SER A 416 46.16 -22.11 -24.93
CA SER A 416 47.05 -20.95 -24.63
C SER A 416 48.18 -20.48 -25.57
N THR A 417 48.27 -19.14 -25.62
CA THR A 417 49.31 -18.23 -26.19
C THR A 417 49.23 -18.05 -27.71
N GLY A 418 49.19 -16.87 -28.33
CA GLY A 418 49.42 -15.48 -27.93
C GLY A 418 50.22 -14.81 -29.07
N SER A 419 49.67 -13.79 -29.75
CA SER A 419 50.39 -12.69 -30.44
C SER A 419 49.53 -11.99 -31.50
N ASP A 420 49.82 -10.70 -31.64
CA ASP A 420 49.05 -9.60 -32.22
C ASP A 420 48.96 -9.55 -33.76
N HIS A 421 47.90 -8.93 -34.28
CA HIS A 421 47.96 -7.86 -35.31
C HIS A 421 46.59 -7.16 -35.50
N PRO A 422 46.56 -5.86 -35.86
CA PRO A 422 45.37 -5.00 -35.80
C PRO A 422 44.63 -4.93 -37.16
N ILE A 423 43.29 -4.88 -37.14
CA ILE A 423 42.47 -4.52 -38.31
C ILE A 423 41.41 -3.48 -37.93
N SER A 424 41.20 -2.57 -38.88
CA SER A 424 40.66 -1.22 -38.87
C SER A 424 39.21 -0.99 -38.44
N ASN A 425 39.02 0.14 -37.75
CA ASN A 425 37.94 1.14 -37.87
C ASN A 425 36.62 0.73 -38.56
N GLY A 426 35.62 0.42 -37.74
CA GLY A 426 34.20 0.60 -38.09
C GLY A 426 33.70 1.92 -37.51
N SER A 427 33.14 2.78 -38.36
CA SER A 427 32.56 4.09 -38.01
C SER A 427 31.44 3.98 -36.96
N PRO A 428 31.26 4.98 -36.08
CA PRO A 428 30.19 4.95 -35.09
C PRO A 428 28.83 5.11 -35.76
N VAL A 429 27.95 4.14 -35.54
CA VAL A 429 26.53 4.22 -35.89
C VAL A 429 25.92 5.35 -35.06
N ALA A 430 25.39 6.37 -35.74
CA ALA A 430 24.68 7.46 -35.10
C ALA A 430 23.47 6.93 -34.30
N PRO A 431 23.18 7.49 -33.10
CA PRO A 431 21.99 7.10 -32.36
C PRO A 431 20.72 7.45 -33.18
N PRO A 432 19.66 6.64 -33.09
CA PRO A 432 18.41 6.95 -33.79
C PRO A 432 17.81 8.24 -33.24
N SER A 433 17.13 8.98 -34.12
CA SER A 433 16.51 10.27 -33.85
C SER A 433 15.40 10.18 -32.78
N PRO A 434 15.08 11.29 -32.07
CA PRO A 434 14.20 11.29 -30.88
C PRO A 434 12.73 10.90 -31.13
N LEU A 435 12.34 10.69 -32.38
CA LEU A 435 10.96 10.33 -32.79
C LEU A 435 10.72 8.82 -32.86
N LEU A 436 11.77 7.98 -32.78
CA LEU A 436 11.66 6.52 -32.83
C LEU A 436 11.57 5.85 -31.45
N SER A 437 11.80 6.59 -30.37
CA SER A 437 11.71 6.08 -28.99
C SER A 437 10.28 6.06 -28.43
N SER A 438 9.29 6.64 -29.12
CA SER A 438 7.90 6.73 -28.64
C SER A 438 7.01 5.55 -29.08
N LEU A 439 7.54 4.59 -29.85
CA LEU A 439 6.84 3.37 -30.28
C LEU A 439 7.52 2.14 -29.68
N SER A 440 7.61 2.07 -28.36
CA SER A 440 8.03 0.85 -27.67
C SER A 440 6.89 -0.18 -27.74
N ILE A 441 6.98 -1.12 -28.68
CA ILE A 441 6.08 -2.27 -28.76
C ILE A 441 6.21 -3.09 -27.46
N PRO A 442 5.10 -3.31 -26.72
CA PRO A 442 5.14 -4.10 -25.50
C PRO A 442 5.63 -5.53 -25.76
N SER A 443 6.71 -5.97 -25.09
CA SER A 443 7.18 -7.36 -25.21
C SER A 443 6.22 -8.36 -24.55
N LYS A 444 6.25 -9.64 -24.95
CA LYS A 444 5.42 -10.70 -24.33
C LYS A 444 5.55 -10.81 -22.80
N SER A 445 6.66 -10.34 -22.23
CA SER A 445 6.90 -10.30 -20.77
C SER A 445 6.15 -9.19 -20.02
N GLN A 446 5.36 -8.35 -20.72
CA GLN A 446 4.68 -7.18 -20.14
C GLN A 446 3.27 -7.47 -19.60
N PHE A 447 2.77 -8.70 -19.80
CA PHE A 447 1.36 -9.03 -19.57
C PHE A 447 1.19 -10.23 -18.65
N THR A 448 0.12 -10.21 -17.86
CA THR A 448 -0.31 -11.37 -17.06
C THR A 448 -1.46 -12.06 -17.80
N PRO A 449 -1.33 -13.33 -18.23
CA PRO A 449 -2.41 -14.07 -18.90
C PRO A 449 -3.62 -14.29 -17.96
N LEU A 450 -4.82 -14.42 -18.52
CA LEU A 450 -6.09 -14.61 -17.80
C LEU A 450 -6.89 -15.78 -18.37
N ASP A 451 -7.67 -16.45 -17.51
CA ASP A 451 -8.50 -17.62 -17.88
C ASP A 451 -9.83 -17.25 -18.58
N HIS A 452 -10.29 -15.99 -18.47
CA HIS A 452 -11.56 -15.50 -19.07
C HIS A 452 -11.46 -14.03 -19.51
N PRO A 453 -11.16 -13.73 -20.78
CA PRO A 453 -10.85 -12.36 -21.20
C PRO A 453 -11.93 -11.73 -22.08
N HIS A 454 -13.21 -11.88 -21.71
CA HIS A 454 -14.30 -11.18 -22.39
C HIS A 454 -14.86 -10.03 -21.55
N LEU A 455 -14.71 -8.82 -22.07
CA LEU A 455 -15.23 -7.61 -21.44
C LEU A 455 -16.74 -7.48 -21.67
N GLY A 456 -17.54 -7.61 -20.61
CA GLY A 456 -18.98 -7.37 -20.67
C GLY A 456 -19.32 -5.89 -20.94
N LYS A 457 -20.58 -5.60 -21.30
CA LYS A 457 -21.05 -4.23 -21.61
C LYS A 457 -20.77 -3.24 -20.47
N ALA A 458 -21.02 -3.64 -19.23
CA ALA A 458 -20.75 -2.81 -18.05
C ALA A 458 -19.24 -2.51 -17.88
N GLY A 459 -18.39 -3.53 -18.08
CA GLY A 459 -16.94 -3.36 -18.07
C GLY A 459 -16.46 -2.40 -19.17
N TRP A 460 -17.02 -2.51 -20.38
CA TRP A 460 -16.70 -1.60 -21.48
C TRP A 460 -17.07 -0.15 -21.19
N VAL A 461 -18.30 0.11 -20.70
CA VAL A 461 -18.73 1.46 -20.31
C VAL A 461 -17.81 2.01 -19.21
N CYS A 462 -17.47 1.19 -18.23
CA CYS A 462 -16.57 1.56 -17.15
C CYS A 462 -15.18 1.97 -17.68
N VAL A 463 -14.58 1.17 -18.55
CA VAL A 463 -13.28 1.47 -19.18
C VAL A 463 -13.34 2.79 -19.95
N LYS A 464 -14.40 3.03 -20.73
CA LYS A 464 -14.56 4.28 -21.48
C LYS A 464 -14.68 5.51 -20.59
N ILE A 465 -15.42 5.41 -19.48
CA ILE A 465 -15.53 6.52 -18.51
C ILE A 465 -14.16 6.79 -17.86
N LEU A 466 -13.45 5.74 -17.43
CA LEU A 466 -12.14 5.89 -16.79
C LEU A 466 -11.08 6.44 -17.75
N GLU A 467 -11.13 6.06 -19.02
CA GLU A 467 -10.28 6.62 -20.07
C GLU A 467 -10.59 8.09 -20.31
N LEU A 468 -11.87 8.47 -20.39
CA LEU A 468 -12.29 9.86 -20.60
C LEU A 468 -11.81 10.79 -19.48
N VAL A 469 -11.83 10.32 -18.24
CA VAL A 469 -11.32 11.08 -17.07
C VAL A 469 -9.78 11.01 -16.97
N GLY A 470 -9.13 10.19 -17.82
CA GLY A 470 -7.68 10.03 -17.85
C GLY A 470 -7.13 9.31 -16.62
N LEU A 471 -7.86 8.32 -16.11
CA LEU A 471 -7.46 7.44 -15.00
C LEU A 471 -6.92 6.08 -15.47
N THR A 472 -7.11 5.75 -16.75
CA THR A 472 -6.50 4.60 -17.39
C THR A 472 -6.15 4.92 -18.85
N GLU A 473 -5.08 4.33 -19.35
CA GLU A 473 -4.73 4.35 -20.77
C GLU A 473 -5.11 3.02 -21.42
N VAL A 474 -5.89 3.09 -22.49
CA VAL A 474 -6.44 1.94 -23.22
C VAL A 474 -5.75 1.79 -24.57
N THR A 475 -5.40 0.57 -24.92
CA THR A 475 -4.93 0.21 -26.27
C THR A 475 -6.09 -0.41 -27.04
N TYR A 476 -6.35 0.11 -28.24
CA TYR A 476 -7.37 -0.39 -29.15
C TYR A 476 -6.79 -1.33 -30.21
N ASP A 477 -7.67 -2.17 -30.74
CA ASP A 477 -7.47 -3.01 -31.92
C ASP A 477 -7.07 -2.17 -33.14
N HIS A 478 -6.01 -2.60 -33.84
CA HIS A 478 -5.52 -1.93 -35.03
C HIS A 478 -6.47 -2.07 -36.22
N LYS A 479 -7.23 -3.17 -36.30
CA LYS A 479 -8.11 -3.46 -37.43
C LYS A 479 -9.39 -2.63 -37.36
N THR A 480 -9.99 -2.54 -36.17
CA THR A 480 -11.29 -1.88 -35.98
C THR A 480 -11.19 -0.50 -35.32
N GLY A 481 -10.15 -0.23 -34.53
CA GLY A 481 -9.98 1.00 -33.75
C GLY A 481 -11.01 1.18 -32.62
N GLN A 482 -11.95 0.25 -32.45
CA GLN A 482 -13.11 0.43 -31.57
C GLN A 482 -13.08 -0.48 -30.34
N ARG A 483 -12.43 -1.64 -30.44
CA ARG A 483 -12.41 -2.64 -29.37
C ARG A 483 -11.16 -2.46 -28.48
N PRO A 484 -11.32 -2.34 -27.15
CA PRO A 484 -10.20 -2.25 -26.23
C PRO A 484 -9.54 -3.63 -26.07
N ILE A 485 -8.23 -3.67 -26.25
CA ILE A 485 -7.40 -4.88 -26.20
C ILE A 485 -6.61 -4.98 -24.90
N ALA A 486 -6.14 -3.85 -24.38
CA ALA A 486 -5.41 -3.80 -23.13
C ALA A 486 -5.66 -2.47 -22.43
N MET A 487 -5.49 -2.44 -21.12
CA MET A 487 -5.58 -1.21 -20.34
C MET A 487 -4.55 -1.19 -19.22
N THR A 488 -4.32 0.00 -18.67
CA THR A 488 -3.50 0.13 -17.46
C THR A 488 -4.23 -0.45 -16.25
N ASN A 489 -3.50 -1.08 -15.33
CA ASN A 489 -4.06 -1.57 -14.07
C ASN A 489 -4.65 -0.42 -13.25
N LEU A 490 -5.82 -0.64 -12.66
CA LEU A 490 -6.60 0.39 -12.00
C LEU A 490 -6.18 0.51 -10.53
N THR A 491 -5.09 1.22 -10.29
CA THR A 491 -4.60 1.57 -8.94
C THR A 491 -4.06 2.99 -8.94
N ILE A 492 -4.06 3.64 -7.77
CA ILE A 492 -3.51 5.00 -7.63
C ILE A 492 -2.03 5.07 -8.05
N LEU A 493 -1.26 3.99 -7.82
CA LEU A 493 0.15 3.92 -8.19
C LEU A 493 0.33 4.04 -9.71
N ASN A 494 -0.47 3.30 -10.48
CA ASN A 494 -0.44 3.39 -11.94
C ASN A 494 -1.02 4.72 -12.43
N ALA A 495 -2.07 5.24 -11.79
CA ALA A 495 -2.65 6.54 -12.14
C ALA A 495 -1.67 7.70 -11.96
N ILE A 496 -0.85 7.68 -10.88
CA ILE A 496 0.23 8.66 -10.68
C ILE A 496 1.21 8.56 -11.86
N LEU A 497 1.69 7.35 -12.18
CA LEU A 497 2.66 7.15 -13.26
C LEU A 497 2.11 7.53 -14.65
N LEU A 498 0.81 7.36 -14.89
CA LEU A 498 0.16 7.84 -16.12
C LEU A 498 0.20 9.37 -16.23
N ARG A 499 0.10 10.08 -15.10
CA ARG A 499 0.08 11.55 -15.08
C ARG A 499 1.47 12.18 -15.04
N THR A 500 2.40 11.56 -14.34
CA THR A 500 3.76 12.10 -14.13
C THR A 500 4.80 11.51 -15.07
N GLY A 501 4.47 10.42 -15.77
CA GLY A 501 5.44 9.58 -16.45
C GLY A 501 6.17 8.62 -15.50
N PRO A 502 7.13 7.83 -16.01
CA PRO A 502 7.88 6.85 -15.23
C PRO A 502 8.69 7.50 -14.10
N LEU A 503 8.60 6.94 -12.89
CA LEU A 503 9.28 7.46 -11.70
C LEU A 503 10.17 6.40 -11.06
N ASN A 504 11.24 6.81 -10.38
CA ASN A 504 11.91 5.90 -9.45
C ASN A 504 10.92 5.48 -8.35
N GLU A 505 11.00 4.24 -7.88
CA GLU A 505 10.12 3.70 -6.84
C GLU A 505 10.09 4.59 -5.59
N ARG A 506 11.23 5.14 -5.15
CA ARG A 506 11.29 6.08 -4.03
C ARG A 506 10.43 7.32 -4.28
N ASN A 507 10.52 7.90 -5.48
CA ASN A 507 9.79 9.10 -5.83
C ASN A 507 8.29 8.80 -5.99
N LEU A 508 7.94 7.60 -6.45
CA LEU A 508 6.55 7.15 -6.49
C LEU A 508 5.98 7.02 -5.06
N THR A 509 6.70 6.38 -4.13
CA THR A 509 6.30 6.31 -2.72
C THR A 509 6.14 7.72 -2.14
N ILE A 510 7.09 8.62 -2.35
CA ILE A 510 7.01 10.02 -1.90
C ILE A 510 5.78 10.72 -2.50
N SER A 511 5.46 10.49 -3.77
CA SER A 511 4.28 11.08 -4.42
C SER A 511 2.99 10.64 -3.74
N VAL A 512 2.88 9.36 -3.36
CA VAL A 512 1.74 8.86 -2.58
C VAL A 512 1.69 9.52 -1.21
N MET A 513 2.83 9.70 -0.52
CA MET A 513 2.87 10.39 0.78
C MET A 513 2.44 11.85 0.66
N VAL A 514 2.88 12.56 -0.39
CA VAL A 514 2.46 13.95 -0.65
C VAL A 514 0.95 14.01 -0.88
N ILE A 515 0.39 13.13 -1.70
CA ILE A 515 -1.07 13.05 -1.90
C ILE A 515 -1.77 12.78 -0.58
N GLN A 516 -1.27 11.86 0.23
CA GLN A 516 -1.84 11.54 1.54
C GLN A 516 -1.84 12.75 2.48
N VAL A 517 -0.73 13.49 2.57
CA VAL A 517 -0.64 14.72 3.38
C VAL A 517 -1.60 15.79 2.85
N LEU A 518 -1.65 16.03 1.54
CA LEU A 518 -2.57 17.00 0.94
C LEU A 518 -4.04 16.65 1.21
N CYS A 519 -4.40 15.37 1.11
CA CYS A 519 -5.74 14.90 1.45
C CYS A 519 -6.04 15.02 2.95
N SER A 520 -5.06 14.79 3.84
CA SER A 520 -5.22 15.06 5.27
C SER A 520 -5.44 16.55 5.55
N LEU A 521 -4.70 17.45 4.88
CA LEU A 521 -4.92 18.90 5.01
C LEU A 521 -6.31 19.30 4.49
N LEU A 522 -6.77 18.70 3.38
CA LEU A 522 -8.14 18.88 2.90
C LEU A 522 -9.16 18.37 3.91
N ALA A 523 -8.91 17.22 4.55
CA ALA A 523 -9.76 16.69 5.61
C ALA A 523 -9.87 17.65 6.80
N PHE A 524 -8.74 18.25 7.24
CA PHE A 524 -8.74 19.30 8.26
C PHE A 524 -9.53 20.52 7.81
N PHE A 525 -9.34 20.99 6.58
CA PHE A 525 -10.12 22.11 6.04
C PHE A 525 -11.62 21.81 6.01
N ILE A 526 -12.02 20.60 5.59
CA ILE A 526 -13.42 20.19 5.60
C ILE A 526 -13.95 20.15 7.05
N ARG A 527 -13.20 19.53 7.97
CA ARG A 527 -13.62 19.31 9.36
C ARG A 527 -13.71 20.60 10.17
N TYR A 528 -12.75 21.51 10.02
CA TYR A 528 -12.66 22.71 10.87
C TYR A 528 -13.09 23.99 10.14
N GLY A 529 -13.13 24.00 8.81
CA GLY A 529 -13.56 25.15 8.00
C GLY A 529 -14.95 25.00 7.39
N LEU A 530 -15.31 23.81 6.88
CA LEU A 530 -16.56 23.62 6.13
C LEU A 530 -17.69 22.95 6.92
N VAL A 531 -17.40 22.32 8.05
CA VAL A 531 -18.39 21.50 8.78
C VAL A 531 -19.64 22.30 9.15
N ALA A 532 -19.51 23.58 9.48
CA ALA A 532 -20.62 24.46 9.86
C ALA A 532 -21.62 24.71 8.71
N TYR A 533 -21.23 24.50 7.45
CA TYR A 533 -22.13 24.58 6.30
C TYR A 533 -22.89 23.28 6.03
N VAL A 534 -22.41 22.16 6.60
CA VAL A 534 -22.94 20.82 6.33
C VAL A 534 -23.67 20.25 7.55
N TYR A 535 -23.27 20.63 8.75
CA TYR A 535 -23.86 20.23 10.02
C TYR A 535 -24.02 21.47 10.89
N ASP A 536 -25.05 21.47 11.74
CA ASP A 536 -25.11 22.47 12.79
C ASP A 536 -23.91 22.23 13.71
N VAL A 537 -23.26 23.31 14.16
CA VAL A 537 -22.24 23.22 15.19
C VAL A 537 -22.93 22.80 16.47
N VAL A 538 -23.02 21.50 16.72
CA VAL A 538 -23.40 20.98 18.02
C VAL A 538 -22.12 20.97 18.85
N SER A 539 -21.98 22.02 19.67
CA SER A 539 -20.97 22.14 20.72
C SER A 539 -20.99 20.94 21.67
#